data_AF-A0AAD5X4A1-F1
#
_entry.id   AF-A0AAD5X4A1-F1
#
_cell.length_a   1.000
_cell.length_b   1.000
_cell.length_c   1.000
_cell.angle_alpha   90.00
_cell.angle_beta   90.00
_cell.angle_gamma   90.00
#
_symmetry.space_group_name_H-M   'P 1'
#
loop_
_entity.id
_entity.type
_entity.pdbx_description
1 polymer ?
#
loop_
_entity_poly.entity_id
_entity_poly.type
_entity_poly.pdbx_seq_one_letter_code
_entity_poly.pdbx_strand_id
1 'polypeptide(L)'
;MGGLTGLAIAIHNFPEGLATFMAALSSPTLGASLAVAIAIHNIPEGVCVALPVYYATGQKWKAFMWGTLSGVSEPIGALVGYAILRATGSADGFSKIAYGTMFGMVGGMMVFISLGELLPTAHRYCQDEGKIKTGLVAGMFVMALSLVLFDL
;
A
#
# COMPACT_ATOMS: atom_id res chain seq x y z
N MET A 1 -10.60 5.22 17.78
CA MET A 1 -9.38 5.41 16.96
C MET A 1 -9.29 4.42 15.80
N GLY A 2 -9.56 3.11 15.98
CA GLY A 2 -9.39 2.12 14.90
C GLY A 2 -10.11 2.39 13.57
N GLY A 3 -11.33 2.94 13.57
CA GLY A 3 -12.06 3.25 12.32
C GLY A 3 -11.47 4.39 11.49
N LEU A 4 -10.82 5.37 12.14
CA LEU A 4 -10.11 6.46 11.44
C LEU A 4 -8.81 5.95 10.80
N THR A 5 -8.06 5.09 11.51
CA THR A 5 -6.87 4.44 10.97
C THR A 5 -7.21 3.52 9.79
N GLY A 6 -8.29 2.73 9.90
CA GLY A 6 -8.74 1.89 8.79
C GLY A 6 -9.21 2.68 7.58
N LEU A 7 -9.88 3.83 7.77
CA LEU A 7 -10.25 4.72 6.66
C LEU A 7 -9.04 5.39 6.01
N ALA A 8 -8.08 5.86 6.81
CA ALA A 8 -6.87 6.50 6.30
C ALA A 8 -6.04 5.55 5.44
N ILE A 9 -5.91 4.30 5.87
CA ILE A 9 -5.21 3.26 5.12
C ILE A 9 -6.03 2.84 3.88
N ALA A 10 -7.35 2.70 3.97
CA ALA A 10 -8.18 2.42 2.79
C ALA A 10 -8.06 3.49 1.69
N ILE A 11 -7.84 4.76 2.05
CA ILE A 11 -7.59 5.85 1.09
C ILE A 11 -6.22 5.71 0.43
N HIS A 12 -5.25 5.11 1.12
CA HIS A 12 -3.88 4.92 0.66
C HIS A 12 -3.71 3.76 -0.31
N ASN A 13 -4.41 2.64 -0.08
CA ASN A 13 -4.42 1.49 -1.00
C ASN A 13 -5.02 1.87 -2.38
N PHE A 14 -5.85 2.92 -2.46
CA PHE A 14 -6.45 3.34 -3.74
C PHE A 14 -5.40 3.83 -4.78
N PRO A 15 -4.52 4.80 -4.45
CA PRO A 15 -3.39 5.16 -5.31
C PRO A 15 -2.46 4.00 -5.69
N GLU A 16 -2.23 3.03 -4.80
CA GLU A 16 -1.40 1.85 -5.09
C GLU A 16 -2.03 0.97 -6.16
N GLY A 17 -3.33 0.69 -6.05
CA GLY A 17 -4.06 -0.07 -7.06
C GLY A 17 -4.05 0.60 -8.43
N LEU A 18 -4.21 1.93 -8.45
CA LEU A 18 -4.09 2.72 -9.68
C LEU A 18 -2.68 2.64 -10.28
N ALA A 19 -1.64 2.78 -9.45
CA ALA A 19 -0.25 2.66 -9.88
C ALA A 19 0.11 1.25 -10.38
N THR A 20 -0.44 0.20 -9.75
CA THR A 20 -0.28 -1.19 -10.17
C THR A 20 -0.89 -1.44 -11.55
N PHE A 21 -2.11 -0.92 -11.78
CA PHE A 21 -2.75 -0.98 -13.10
C PHE A 21 -1.92 -0.24 -14.16
N MET A 22 -1.47 0.96 -13.85
CA MET A 22 -0.62 1.74 -14.74
C MET A 22 0.69 1.01 -15.05
N ALA A 23 1.37 0.44 -14.06
CA ALA A 23 2.58 -0.37 -14.25
C ALA A 23 2.33 -1.54 -15.21
N ALA A 24 1.23 -2.27 -15.04
CA ALA A 24 0.86 -3.39 -15.91
C ALA A 24 0.55 -2.96 -17.36
N LEU A 25 -0.03 -1.77 -17.56
CA LEU A 25 -0.21 -1.19 -18.90
C LEU A 25 1.13 -0.82 -19.56
N SER A 26 2.10 -0.34 -18.78
CA SER A 26 3.41 0.03 -19.31
C SER A 26 4.25 -1.19 -19.67
N SER A 27 4.20 -2.25 -18.86
CA SER A 27 4.91 -3.52 -19.11
C SER A 27 4.28 -4.61 -18.24
N PRO A 28 3.86 -5.76 -18.82
CA PRO A 28 3.34 -6.88 -18.05
C PRO A 28 4.32 -7.39 -16.98
N THR A 29 5.63 -7.38 -17.28
CA THR A 29 6.68 -7.77 -16.32
C THR A 29 6.69 -6.82 -15.14
N LEU A 30 6.80 -5.51 -15.39
CA LEU A 30 6.79 -4.49 -14.33
C LEU A 30 5.51 -4.55 -13.49
N GLY A 31 4.36 -4.74 -14.15
CA GLY A 31 3.07 -4.91 -13.47
C GLY A 31 3.04 -6.13 -12.55
N ALA A 32 3.57 -7.27 -13.00
CA ALA A 32 3.66 -8.47 -12.19
C ALA A 32 4.60 -8.30 -11.00
N SER A 33 5.80 -7.74 -11.22
CA SER A 33 6.77 -7.45 -10.16
C SER A 33 6.19 -6.54 -9.09
N LEU A 34 5.57 -5.44 -9.52
CA LEU A 34 4.97 -4.45 -8.62
C LEU A 34 3.77 -5.04 -7.87
N ALA A 35 2.92 -5.82 -8.54
CA ALA A 35 1.79 -6.49 -7.90
C ALA A 35 2.24 -7.46 -6.79
N VAL A 36 3.31 -8.22 -7.01
CA VAL A 36 3.87 -9.11 -5.98
C VAL A 36 4.48 -8.31 -4.83
N ALA A 37 5.22 -7.24 -5.13
CA ALA A 37 5.82 -6.39 -4.12
C ALA A 37 4.75 -5.73 -3.23
N ILE A 38 3.67 -5.20 -3.83
CA ILE A 38 2.52 -4.63 -3.10
C ILE A 38 1.79 -5.70 -2.32
N ALA A 39 1.57 -6.89 -2.87
CA ALA A 39 0.94 -8.00 -2.13
C ALA A 39 1.70 -8.36 -0.84
N ILE A 40 3.04 -8.34 -0.89
CA ILE A 40 3.89 -8.55 0.29
C ILE A 40 3.77 -7.39 1.27
N HIS A 41 3.74 -6.14 0.79
CA HIS A 41 3.57 -4.93 1.60
C HIS A 41 2.21 -4.88 2.33
N ASN A 42 1.16 -5.36 1.67
CA ASN A 42 -0.21 -5.35 2.18
C ASN A 42 -0.43 -6.29 3.37
N ILE A 43 0.44 -7.29 3.56
CA ILE A 43 0.34 -8.19 4.71
C ILE A 43 0.62 -7.41 6.01
N PRO A 44 1.80 -6.77 6.20
CA PRO A 44 2.03 -5.85 7.32
C PRO A 44 0.99 -4.74 7.43
N GLU A 45 0.61 -4.12 6.32
CA GLU A 45 -0.36 -3.02 6.32
C GLU A 45 -1.74 -3.46 6.84
N GLY A 46 -2.25 -4.59 6.37
CA GLY A 46 -3.51 -5.16 6.85
C GLY A 46 -3.49 -5.46 8.35
N VAL A 47 -2.33 -5.87 8.89
CA VAL A 47 -2.14 -6.03 10.35
C VAL A 47 -2.15 -4.69 11.07
N CYS A 48 -1.54 -3.65 10.49
CA CYS A 48 -1.57 -2.28 11.00
C CYS A 48 -2.98 -1.67 11.02
N VAL A 49 -3.87 -2.06 10.10
CA VAL A 49 -5.31 -1.73 10.14
C VAL A 49 -6.04 -2.52 11.21
N ALA A 50 -5.82 -3.84 11.25
CA ALA A 50 -6.60 -4.76 12.07
C ALA A 50 -6.32 -4.60 13.57
N LEU A 51 -5.05 -4.44 13.99
CA LEU A 51 -4.68 -4.41 15.40
C LEU A 51 -5.33 -3.23 16.17
N PRO A 52 -5.29 -1.97 15.70
CA PRO A 52 -5.95 -0.87 16.40
C PRO A 52 -7.47 -1.04 16.49
N VAL A 53 -8.10 -1.63 15.47
CA VAL A 53 -9.55 -1.95 15.50
C VAL A 53 -9.82 -3.03 16.54
N TYR A 54 -9.01 -4.08 16.60
CA TYR A 54 -9.13 -5.13 17.59
C TYR A 54 -8.96 -4.58 19.02
N TYR A 55 -7.89 -3.83 19.30
CA TYR A 55 -7.66 -3.25 20.62
C TYR A 55 -8.74 -2.25 21.03
N ALA A 56 -9.36 -1.55 20.07
CA ALA A 56 -10.45 -0.61 20.36
C ALA A 56 -11.82 -1.28 20.55
N THR A 57 -12.07 -2.45 19.93
CA THR A 57 -13.42 -3.04 19.86
C THR A 57 -13.55 -4.42 20.51
N GLY A 58 -12.44 -5.11 20.76
CA GLY A 58 -12.39 -6.51 21.21
C GLY A 58 -12.86 -7.53 20.17
N GLN A 59 -13.25 -7.11 18.96
CA GLN A 59 -13.91 -7.98 17.99
C GLN A 59 -12.99 -8.36 16.83
N LYS A 60 -12.55 -9.62 16.79
CA LYS A 60 -11.66 -10.15 15.74
C LYS A 60 -12.27 -10.03 14.34
N TRP A 61 -13.57 -10.31 14.20
CA TRP A 61 -14.26 -10.21 12.91
C TRP A 61 -14.26 -8.77 12.37
N LYS A 62 -14.50 -7.78 13.23
CA LYS A 62 -14.42 -6.37 12.83
C LYS A 62 -13.02 -6.00 12.37
N ALA A 63 -11.99 -6.41 13.11
CA ALA A 63 -10.59 -6.16 12.73
C ALA A 63 -10.25 -6.77 11.35
N PHE A 64 -10.67 -8.01 11.12
CA PHE A 64 -10.50 -8.68 9.82
C PHE A 64 -11.25 -7.97 8.69
N MET A 65 -12.51 -7.59 8.91
CA MET A 65 -13.31 -6.86 7.92
C MET A 65 -12.67 -5.53 7.56
N TRP A 66 -12.20 -4.76 8.54
CA TRP A 66 -11.54 -3.48 8.28
C TRP A 66 -10.24 -3.65 7.47
N GLY A 67 -9.41 -4.65 7.78
CA GLY A 67 -8.24 -4.98 6.97
C GLY A 67 -8.59 -5.38 5.54
N THR A 68 -9.61 -6.24 5.38
CA THR A 68 -10.09 -6.70 4.06
C THR A 68 -10.65 -5.54 3.24
N LEU A 69 -11.48 -4.67 3.85
CA LEU A 69 -12.05 -3.51 3.18
C LEU A 69 -10.98 -2.52 2.72
N SER A 70 -9.89 -2.38 3.46
CA SER A 70 -8.73 -1.58 3.04
C SER A 70 -8.10 -2.15 1.77
N GLY A 71 -7.84 -3.46 1.72
CA GLY A 71 -7.26 -4.10 0.55
C GLY A 71 -8.18 -4.08 -0.69
N VAL A 72 -9.51 -3.99 -0.52
CA VAL A 72 -10.45 -3.83 -1.64
C VAL A 72 -10.30 -2.46 -2.33
N SER A 73 -9.68 -1.46 -1.69
CA SER A 73 -9.42 -0.16 -2.34
C SER A 73 -8.46 -0.27 -3.52
N GLU A 74 -7.53 -1.22 -3.54
CA GLU A 74 -6.61 -1.44 -4.67
C GLU A 74 -7.32 -1.86 -5.96
N PRO A 75 -8.12 -2.94 -6.00
CA PRO A 75 -8.86 -3.30 -7.21
C PRO A 75 -9.84 -2.20 -7.62
N ILE A 76 -10.40 -1.43 -6.67
CA ILE A 76 -11.19 -0.24 -7.00
C ILE A 76 -10.32 0.82 -7.71
N GLY A 77 -9.12 1.11 -7.20
CA GLY A 77 -8.17 2.03 -7.83
C GLY A 77 -7.79 1.61 -9.25
N ALA A 78 -7.51 0.32 -9.45
CA ALA A 78 -7.22 -0.26 -10.76
C ALA A 78 -8.42 -0.12 -11.73
N LEU A 79 -9.64 -0.43 -11.26
CA LEU A 79 -10.86 -0.29 -12.05
C LEU A 79 -11.15 1.17 -12.44
N VAL A 80 -10.89 2.12 -11.53
CA VAL A 80 -11.00 3.55 -11.85
C VAL A 80 -9.97 3.95 -12.90
N GLY A 81 -8.72 3.48 -12.79
CA GLY A 81 -7.70 3.69 -13.82
C GLY A 81 -8.16 3.17 -15.19
N TYR A 82 -8.72 1.97 -15.24
CA TYR A 82 -9.29 1.41 -16.46
C TYR A 82 -10.46 2.24 -17.00
N ALA A 83 -11.37 2.69 -16.13
CA ALA A 83 -12.50 3.52 -16.52
C ALA A 83 -12.06 4.87 -17.10
N ILE A 84 -11.06 5.51 -16.49
CA ILE A 84 -10.46 6.75 -17.00
C ILE A 84 -9.88 6.52 -18.39
N LEU A 85 -9.08 5.48 -18.57
CA LEU A 85 -8.47 5.15 -19.87
C LEU A 85 -9.53 4.93 -20.96
N ARG A 86 -10.62 4.22 -20.63
CA ARG A 86 -11.75 3.99 -21.54
C ARG A 86 -12.49 5.29 -21.87
N ALA A 87 -12.69 6.17 -20.89
CA ALA A 87 -13.38 7.43 -21.08
C ALA A 87 -12.57 8.43 -21.91
N THR A 88 -11.24 8.43 -21.79
CA THR A 88 -10.36 9.32 -22.57
C THR A 88 -10.08 8.81 -23.98
N GLY A 89 -10.47 7.57 -24.31
CA GLY A 89 -10.24 6.97 -25.63
C GLY A 89 -8.76 6.77 -25.98
N SER A 90 -7.89 6.75 -24.97
CA SER A 90 -6.44 6.69 -25.18
C SER A 90 -6.02 5.26 -25.50
N ALA A 91 -5.93 4.94 -26.79
CA ALA A 91 -5.53 3.61 -27.27
C ALA A 91 -4.12 3.21 -26.82
N ASP A 92 -3.23 4.19 -26.64
CA ASP A 92 -1.81 3.98 -26.30
C ASP A 92 -1.51 4.06 -24.79
N GLY A 93 -2.54 4.13 -23.93
CA GLY A 93 -2.36 4.25 -22.48
C GLY A 93 -2.30 5.70 -21.96
N PHE A 94 -1.70 5.88 -20.78
CA PHE A 94 -1.52 7.20 -20.15
C PHE A 94 -0.27 7.94 -20.66
N SER A 95 -0.24 9.27 -20.47
CA SER A 95 0.95 10.07 -20.82
C SER A 95 2.13 9.77 -19.87
N LYS A 96 3.37 9.97 -20.34
CA LYS A 96 4.58 9.83 -19.49
C LYS A 96 4.54 10.70 -18.23
N ILE A 97 3.95 11.90 -18.35
CA ILE A 97 3.75 12.80 -17.21
C ILE A 97 2.79 12.16 -16.19
N ALA A 98 1.67 11.59 -16.66
CA ALA A 98 0.72 10.91 -15.76
C ALA A 98 1.37 9.74 -15.00
N TYR A 99 2.17 8.90 -15.69
CA TYR A 99 2.95 7.85 -15.03
C TYR A 99 3.90 8.42 -13.97
N GLY A 100 4.74 9.40 -14.34
CA GLY A 100 5.71 9.99 -13.42
C GLY A 100 5.06 10.66 -12.21
N THR A 101 3.96 11.40 -12.42
CA THR A 101 3.20 12.03 -11.35
C THR A 101 2.55 10.99 -10.44
N MET A 102 1.96 9.93 -10.99
CA MET A 102 1.31 8.89 -10.19
C MET A 102 2.32 8.14 -9.32
N PHE A 103 3.43 7.66 -9.90
CA PHE A 103 4.47 6.97 -9.13
C PHE A 103 5.14 7.89 -8.10
N GLY A 104 5.38 9.15 -8.45
CA GLY A 104 5.91 10.14 -7.50
C GLY A 104 4.96 10.41 -6.34
N MET A 105 3.65 10.49 -6.61
CA MET A 105 2.62 10.66 -5.59
C MET A 105 2.56 9.45 -4.65
N VAL A 106 2.50 8.23 -5.19
CA VAL A 106 2.51 6.99 -4.39
C VAL A 106 3.77 6.92 -3.54
N GLY A 107 4.95 7.10 -4.13
CA GLY A 107 6.22 7.09 -3.40
C GLY A 107 6.27 8.12 -2.28
N GLY A 108 5.79 9.34 -2.52
CA GLY A 108 5.70 10.39 -1.49
C GLY A 108 4.76 10.02 -0.34
N MET A 109 3.59 9.44 -0.66
CA MET A 109 2.65 8.97 0.36
C MET A 109 3.25 7.82 1.21
N MET A 110 3.93 6.85 0.59
CA MET A 110 4.60 5.76 1.31
C MET A 110 5.63 6.28 2.32
N VAL A 111 6.44 7.25 1.90
CA VAL A 111 7.46 7.86 2.77
C VAL A 111 6.80 8.57 3.94
N PHE A 112 5.75 9.37 3.68
CA PHE A 112 5.05 10.10 4.73
C PHE A 112 4.36 9.15 5.72
N ILE A 113 3.64 8.13 5.26
CA ILE A 113 3.00 7.16 6.15
C ILE A 113 4.05 6.39 6.97
N SER A 114 5.15 5.95 6.34
CA SER A 114 6.20 5.21 7.01
C SER A 114 6.87 6.03 8.12
N LEU A 115 7.29 7.27 7.81
CA LEU A 115 8.09 8.08 8.73
C LEU A 115 7.25 8.99 9.64
N GLY A 116 6.11 9.48 9.15
CA GLY A 116 5.24 10.41 9.86
C GLY A 116 4.20 9.71 10.74
N GLU A 117 3.75 8.51 10.37
CA GLU A 117 2.67 7.81 11.07
C GLU A 117 3.13 6.50 11.71
N LEU A 118 3.62 5.54 10.91
CA LEU A 118 3.93 4.18 11.37
C LEU A 118 5.13 4.13 12.31
N LEU A 119 6.26 4.75 11.96
CA LEU A 119 7.46 4.74 12.80
C LEU A 119 7.22 5.44 14.15
N PRO A 120 6.60 6.64 14.23
CA PRO A 120 6.23 7.24 15.51
C PRO A 120 5.23 6.39 16.29
N THR A 121 4.30 5.74 15.61
CA THR A 121 3.36 4.81 16.25
C THR A 121 4.08 3.61 16.85
N ALA A 122 5.09 3.05 16.18
CA ALA A 122 5.91 1.97 16.73
C ALA A 122 6.58 2.36 18.07
N HIS A 123 7.11 3.58 18.17
CA HIS A 123 7.70 4.11 19.42
C HIS A 123 6.65 4.38 20.52
N ARG A 124 5.39 4.62 20.16
CA ARG A 124 4.30 4.76 21.14
C ARG A 124 3.89 3.41 21.75
N TYR A 125 3.95 2.32 20.99
CA TYR A 125 3.54 0.99 21.43
C TYR A 125 4.68 0.13 22.00
N CYS A 126 5.93 0.42 21.66
CA CYS A 126 7.11 -0.30 22.13
C CYS A 126 8.16 0.70 22.61
N GLN A 127 8.70 0.52 23.81
CA GLN A 127 9.82 1.34 24.31
C GLN A 127 11.20 0.71 24.08
N ASP A 128 11.24 -0.51 23.54
CA ASP A 128 12.48 -1.18 23.17
C ASP A 128 12.94 -0.67 21.79
N GLU A 129 13.85 0.30 21.82
CA GLU A 129 14.52 0.90 20.67
C GLU A 129 15.20 -0.14 19.75
N GLY A 130 15.74 -1.22 20.33
CA GLY A 130 16.40 -2.28 19.58
C GLY A 130 15.42 -3.04 18.70
N LYS A 131 14.25 -3.38 19.24
CA LYS A 131 13.17 -4.06 18.49
C LYS A 131 12.60 -3.20 17.39
N ILE A 132 12.39 -1.90 17.63
CA ILE A 132 11.88 -0.97 16.60
C ILE A 132 12.86 -0.87 15.43
N LYS A 133 14.16 -0.64 15.71
CA LYS A 133 15.19 -0.55 14.68
C LYS A 133 15.34 -1.86 13.91
N THR A 134 15.31 -2.99 14.61
CA THR A 134 15.37 -4.31 13.97
C THR A 134 14.16 -4.54 13.08
N GLY A 135 12.95 -4.21 13.53
CA GLY A 135 11.72 -4.32 12.74
C GLY A 135 11.73 -3.43 11.49
N LEU A 136 12.20 -2.18 11.63
CA LEU A 136 12.36 -1.26 10.50
C LEU A 136 13.33 -1.83 9.45
N VAL A 137 14.53 -2.22 9.87
CA VAL A 137 15.57 -2.76 8.97
C VAL A 137 15.14 -4.09 8.34
N ALA A 138 14.51 -4.97 9.12
CA ALA A 138 13.98 -6.24 8.59
C ALA A 138 12.87 -6.00 7.57
N GLY A 139 11.95 -5.06 7.81
CA GLY A 139 10.91 -4.68 6.86
C GLY A 139 11.49 -4.11 5.57
N MET A 140 12.46 -3.20 5.68
CA MET A 140 13.20 -2.67 4.50
C MET A 140 13.90 -3.79 3.73
N PHE A 141 14.53 -4.73 4.43
CA PHE A 141 15.20 -5.87 3.81
C PHE A 141 14.22 -6.79 3.08
N VAL A 142 13.06 -7.10 3.67
CA VAL A 142 12.00 -7.90 3.02
C VAL A 142 11.52 -7.23 1.74
N MET A 143 11.27 -5.93 1.76
CA MET A 143 10.84 -5.18 0.57
C MET A 143 11.93 -5.08 -0.49
N ALA A 144 13.18 -4.85 -0.08
CA ALA A 144 14.31 -4.85 -1.02
C ALA A 144 14.52 -6.23 -1.65
N LEU A 145 14.41 -7.30 -0.85
CA LEU A 145 14.56 -8.67 -1.32
C LEU A 145 13.42 -9.07 -2.25
N SER A 146 12.17 -8.69 -1.97
CA SER A 146 11.06 -8.97 -2.88
C SER A 146 11.28 -8.28 -4.22
N LEU A 147 11.65 -7.00 -4.23
CA LEU A 147 11.98 -6.29 -5.46
C LEU A 147 13.18 -6.91 -6.18
N VAL A 148 14.19 -7.42 -5.50
CA VAL A 148 15.31 -8.12 -6.18
C VAL A 148 14.88 -9.48 -6.73
N LEU A 149 14.01 -10.21 -6.05
CA LEU A 149 13.52 -11.53 -6.49
C LEU A 149 12.51 -11.43 -7.64
N PHE A 150 11.81 -10.30 -7.74
CA PHE A 150 10.74 -10.08 -8.72
C PHE A 150 11.11 -9.02 -9.78
N ASP A 151 12.16 -8.22 -9.58
CA ASP A 151 12.69 -7.18 -10.49
C ASP A 151 14.23 -7.22 -10.65
N LEU A 152 14.82 -8.42 -10.58
CA LEU A 152 15.90 -8.90 -11.46
C LEU A 152 15.43 -10.14 -12.23
#